data_AF-A0AAQ4EZ82-F1
#
_entry.id   AF-A0AAQ4EZ82-F1
#
_cell.length_a   1.000
_cell.length_b   1.000
_cell.length_c   1.000
_cell.angle_alpha   90.00
_cell.angle_beta   90.00
_cell.angle_gamma   90.00
#
_symmetry.space_group_name_H-M   'P 1'
#
loop_
_entity.id
_entity.type
_entity.pdbx_description
1 polymer ?
#
loop_
_entity_poly.entity_id
_entity_poly.type
_entity_poly.pdbx_seq_one_letter_code
_entity_poly.pdbx_strand_id
1 'polypeptide(L)'
;MPEFNPRSDNKKSYFERFENFVALNEVPEAKKLRLFLNVVGGTVYEELQKILVPDSPTRKTCAEIQKAPEHRFSPEYSVIAEGCKFNKRKQQEGECVKDFMTELKHLARNCEFKAFLNDVLRDRLVAGLRDQETQRILFATDDLNFGKACKIALEKTCREAN
;
A
#
# COMPACT_ATOMS: atom_id res chain seq x y z
N MET A 1 12.60 1.57 -15.97
CA MET A 1 11.66 1.59 -14.83
C MET A 1 10.71 2.76 -15.05
N PRO A 2 9.38 2.57 -14.98
CA PRO A 2 8.41 3.68 -15.00
C PRO A 2 8.75 4.76 -13.96
N GLU A 3 8.45 6.02 -14.29
CA GLU A 3 8.63 7.18 -13.39
C GLU A 3 7.72 7.10 -12.16
N PHE A 4 8.08 7.80 -11.08
CA PHE A 4 7.27 7.83 -9.86
C PHE A 4 6.13 8.85 -9.99
N ASN A 5 4.89 8.42 -9.80
CA ASN A 5 3.76 9.34 -9.68
C ASN A 5 3.41 9.58 -8.19
N PRO A 6 3.73 10.76 -7.63
CA PRO A 6 3.49 11.05 -6.21
C PRO A 6 2.00 11.07 -5.82
N ARG A 7 1.06 11.10 -6.78
CA ARG A 7 -0.40 11.13 -6.53
C ARG A 7 -1.06 9.75 -6.52
N SER A 8 -0.38 8.71 -6.96
CA SER A 8 -0.99 7.37 -7.10
C SER A 8 -0.09 6.25 -6.63
N ASP A 9 1.22 6.44 -6.73
CA ASP A 9 2.16 5.35 -6.51
C ASP A 9 2.49 5.20 -5.04
N ASN A 10 2.55 3.95 -4.58
CA ASN A 10 3.08 3.65 -3.27
C ASN A 10 4.61 3.87 -3.28
N LYS A 11 5.08 4.82 -2.48
CA LYS A 11 6.50 5.16 -2.33
C LYS A 11 7.36 3.93 -2.02
N LYS A 12 6.93 3.05 -1.09
CA LYS A 12 7.69 1.85 -0.70
C LYS A 12 7.83 0.88 -1.87
N SER A 13 6.74 0.61 -2.58
CA SER A 13 6.77 -0.23 -3.79
C SER A 13 7.67 0.34 -4.89
N TYR A 14 7.69 1.66 -5.07
CA TYR A 14 8.60 2.29 -6.03
C TYR A 14 10.08 2.10 -5.64
N PHE A 15 10.43 2.35 -4.37
CA PHE A 15 11.80 2.15 -3.90
C PHE A 15 12.24 0.68 -3.94
N GLU A 16 11.38 -0.28 -3.58
CA GLU A 16 11.70 -1.71 -3.73
C GLU A 16 12.01 -2.07 -5.19
N ARG A 17 11.22 -1.56 -6.14
CA ARG A 17 11.47 -1.75 -7.58
C ARG A 17 12.78 -1.10 -8.02
N PHE A 18 13.12 0.07 -7.48
CA PHE A 18 14.39 0.73 -7.75
C PHE A 18 15.58 -0.07 -7.20
N GLU A 19 15.50 -0.58 -5.97
CA GLU A 19 16.53 -1.43 -5.39
C GLU A 19 16.72 -2.72 -6.18
N ASN A 20 15.63 -3.35 -6.62
CA ASN A 20 15.69 -4.50 -7.52
C ASN A 20 16.36 -4.15 -8.86
N PHE A 21 16.06 -2.98 -9.43
CA PHE A 21 16.69 -2.51 -10.66
C PHE A 21 18.19 -2.28 -10.48
N VAL A 22 18.61 -1.68 -9.36
CA VAL A 22 20.02 -1.48 -9.01
C VAL A 22 20.75 -2.82 -8.88
N ALA A 23 20.14 -3.78 -8.18
CA ALA A 23 20.72 -5.12 -7.97
C ALA A 23 20.87 -5.91 -9.28
N LEU A 24 19.82 -5.95 -10.11
CA LEU A 24 19.83 -6.69 -11.38
C LEU A 24 20.84 -6.16 -12.39
N ASN A 25 21.15 -4.86 -12.32
CA ASN A 25 22.09 -4.21 -13.23
C ASN A 25 23.47 -3.98 -12.61
N GLU A 26 23.74 -4.58 -11.42
CA GLU A 26 25.00 -4.48 -10.70
C GLU A 26 25.52 -3.03 -10.57
N VAL A 27 24.59 -2.10 -10.33
CA VAL A 27 24.89 -0.67 -10.35
C VAL A 27 25.79 -0.35 -9.15
N PRO A 28 26.98 0.25 -9.36
CA PRO A 28 27.86 0.63 -8.26
C PRO A 28 27.20 1.64 -7.33
N GLU A 29 27.43 1.52 -6.03
CA GLU A 29 26.82 2.40 -5.01
C GLU A 29 27.05 3.89 -5.31
N ALA A 30 28.25 4.26 -5.80
CA ALA A 30 28.60 5.62 -6.19
C ALA A 30 27.74 6.19 -7.35
N LYS A 31 27.10 5.34 -8.16
CA LYS A 31 26.23 5.74 -9.27
C LYS A 31 24.74 5.66 -8.92
N LYS A 32 24.38 4.99 -7.83
CA LYS A 32 23.00 4.73 -7.40
C LYS A 32 22.17 6.01 -7.30
N LEU A 33 22.72 7.06 -6.68
CA LEU A 33 22.05 8.36 -6.56
C LEU A 33 21.75 8.98 -7.92
N ARG A 34 22.75 9.02 -8.81
CA ARG A 34 22.58 9.64 -10.14
C ARG A 34 21.55 8.87 -10.95
N LEU A 35 21.55 7.54 -10.85
CA LEU A 35 20.55 6.71 -11.47
C LEU A 35 19.16 7.01 -10.93
N PHE A 36 18.98 7.08 -9.60
CA PHE A 36 17.71 7.45 -8.97
C PHE A 36 17.17 8.76 -9.52
N LEU A 37 18.00 9.82 -9.53
CA LEU A 37 17.62 11.15 -10.01
C LEU A 37 17.18 11.17 -11.49
N ASN A 38 17.66 10.22 -12.31
CA ASN A 38 17.25 10.09 -13.70
C ASN A 38 15.94 9.30 -13.86
N VAL A 39 15.68 8.30 -13.00
CA VAL A 39 14.51 7.41 -13.15
C VAL A 39 13.30 7.84 -12.34
N VAL A 40 13.48 8.73 -11.34
CA VAL A 40 12.40 9.21 -10.46
C VAL A 40 11.35 10.03 -11.22
N GLY A 41 11.72 10.63 -12.36
CA GLY A 41 10.86 11.45 -13.21
C GLY A 41 11.04 12.94 -12.95
N GLY A 42 10.75 13.75 -13.99
CA GLY A 42 11.03 15.19 -14.00
C GLY A 42 10.30 15.96 -12.90
N THR A 43 9.01 15.66 -12.69
CA THR A 43 8.19 16.33 -11.67
C THR A 43 8.75 16.15 -10.26
N VAL A 44 9.22 14.96 -9.93
CA VAL A 44 9.78 14.67 -8.60
C VAL A 44 11.16 15.31 -8.45
N TYR A 45 11.96 15.33 -9.52
CA TYR A 45 13.25 15.98 -9.52
C TYR A 45 13.16 17.50 -9.30
N GLU A 46 12.24 18.19 -9.96
CA GLU A 46 12.01 19.64 -9.75
C GLU A 46 11.63 19.97 -8.31
N GLU A 47 10.76 19.16 -7.71
CA GLU A 47 10.37 19.33 -6.31
C GLU A 47 11.52 19.03 -5.34
N LEU A 48 12.36 18.02 -5.61
CA LEU A 48 13.59 17.79 -4.85
C LEU A 48 14.52 19.02 -4.91
N GLN A 49 14.64 19.68 -6.07
CA GLN A 49 15.43 20.91 -6.18
C GLN A 49 14.87 22.04 -5.31
N LYS A 50 13.54 22.18 -5.23
CA LYS A 50 12.89 23.20 -4.38
C LYS A 50 13.06 22.93 -2.88
N ILE A 51 13.09 21.66 -2.48
CA ILE A 51 13.17 21.25 -1.07
C ILE A 51 14.61 21.35 -0.54
N LEU A 52 15.59 21.06 -1.39
CA LEU A 52 16.98 20.94 -0.95
C LEU A 52 17.76 22.26 -0.95
N VAL A 53 17.14 23.39 -1.34
CA VAL A 53 17.77 24.72 -1.33
C VAL A 53 18.40 25.03 0.04
N PRO A 54 19.67 25.48 0.10
CA PRO A 54 20.54 25.91 -1.01
C PRO A 54 21.36 24.79 -1.68
N ASP A 55 21.24 23.54 -1.24
CA ASP A 55 21.97 22.40 -1.79
C ASP A 55 21.35 21.83 -3.08
N SER A 56 22.16 21.08 -3.83
CA SER A 56 21.71 20.33 -5.02
C SER A 56 21.37 18.87 -4.67
N PRO A 57 20.33 18.27 -5.29
CA PRO A 57 20.06 16.82 -5.15
C PRO A 57 21.29 15.94 -5.43
N THR A 58 22.16 16.34 -6.35
CA THR A 58 23.37 15.58 -6.70
C THR A 58 24.45 15.55 -5.61
N ARG A 59 24.34 16.42 -4.59
CA ARG A 59 25.28 16.51 -3.46
C ARG A 59 24.79 15.76 -2.22
N LYS A 60 23.62 15.14 -2.27
CA LYS A 60 23.05 14.34 -1.18
C LYS A 60 23.40 12.86 -1.34
N THR A 61 23.00 12.05 -0.38
CA THR A 61 23.03 10.58 -0.44
C THR A 61 21.66 10.03 -0.82
N CYS A 62 21.59 8.78 -1.31
CA CYS A 62 20.31 8.11 -1.58
C CYS A 62 19.40 8.09 -0.33
N ALA A 63 19.98 7.89 0.85
CA ALA A 63 19.23 7.87 2.10
C ALA A 63 18.64 9.25 2.45
N GLU A 64 19.37 10.34 2.21
CA GLU A 64 18.86 11.70 2.40
C GLU A 64 17.75 12.04 1.40
N ILE A 65 17.92 11.63 0.13
CA ILE A 65 16.88 11.80 -0.89
C ILE A 65 15.66 10.91 -0.64
N GLN A 66 15.81 9.77 0.01
CA GLN A 66 14.66 8.96 0.42
C GLN A 66 13.83 9.66 1.50
N LYS A 67 14.47 10.42 2.40
CA LYS A 67 13.82 11.12 3.50
C LYS A 67 13.25 12.49 3.12
N ALA A 68 13.91 13.24 2.25
CA ALA A 68 13.49 14.60 1.86
C ALA A 68 12.05 14.68 1.28
N PRO A 69 11.55 13.68 0.52
CA PRO A 69 10.20 13.69 -0.02
C PRO A 69 9.08 13.50 1.00
N GLU A 70 9.39 12.94 2.18
CA GLU A 70 8.39 12.50 3.18
C GLU A 70 7.53 13.64 3.69
N HIS A 71 8.07 14.87 3.67
CA HIS A 71 7.41 16.03 4.23
C HIS A 71 6.60 16.87 3.23
N ARG A 72 6.74 16.62 1.92
CA ARG A 72 6.15 17.50 0.87
C ARG A 72 5.47 16.77 -0.29
N PHE A 73 5.93 15.57 -0.68
CA PHE A 73 5.23 14.74 -1.67
C PHE A 73 4.18 13.83 -1.06
N SER A 74 4.34 13.58 0.22
CA SER A 74 3.19 13.38 1.09
C SER A 74 2.96 14.72 1.79
N PRO A 75 1.94 15.54 1.40
CA PRO A 75 1.07 15.94 2.52
C PRO A 75 0.73 14.62 3.19
N GLU A 76 0.80 14.50 4.51
CA GLU A 76 0.28 13.32 5.22
C GLU A 76 -0.82 12.69 4.38
N TYR A 77 -0.49 11.59 3.68
CA TYR A 77 -1.42 10.94 2.77
C TYR A 77 -2.30 10.23 3.75
N SER A 78 -3.24 11.00 4.32
CA SER A 78 -3.36 11.04 5.77
C SER A 78 -3.56 9.61 6.21
N VAL A 79 -2.67 9.07 7.04
CA VAL A 79 -2.84 7.69 7.52
C VAL A 79 -4.29 7.51 8.02
N ILE A 80 -4.87 8.62 8.51
CA ILE A 80 -6.28 8.81 8.81
C ILE A 80 -7.18 8.73 7.56
N ALA A 81 -6.92 9.46 6.47
CA ALA A 81 -7.68 9.35 5.21
C ALA A 81 -7.63 7.95 4.58
N GLU A 82 -6.46 7.31 4.49
CA GLU A 82 -6.32 5.93 4.00
C GLU A 82 -7.01 4.95 4.96
N GLY A 83 -6.82 5.13 6.26
CA GLY A 83 -7.55 4.39 7.30
C GLY A 83 -9.07 4.59 7.18
N CYS A 84 -9.54 5.79 6.86
CA CYS A 84 -10.95 6.08 6.62
C CYS A 84 -11.46 5.39 5.35
N LYS A 85 -10.66 5.40 4.27
CA LYS A 85 -10.99 4.70 3.01
C LYS A 85 -11.10 3.19 3.25
N PHE A 86 -10.14 2.61 3.97
CA PHE A 86 -10.16 1.22 4.40
C PHE A 86 -11.39 0.92 5.27
N ASN A 87 -11.65 1.73 6.29
CA ASN A 87 -12.76 1.51 7.22
C ASN A 87 -14.14 1.68 6.55
N LYS A 88 -14.25 2.53 5.53
CA LYS A 88 -15.49 2.70 4.74
C LYS A 88 -15.68 1.58 3.71
N ARG A 89 -14.66 0.79 3.41
CA ARG A 89 -14.73 -0.25 2.40
C ARG A 89 -15.67 -1.37 2.84
N LYS A 90 -16.70 -1.63 2.02
CA LYS A 90 -17.64 -2.76 2.11
C LYS A 90 -17.71 -3.45 0.76
N GLN A 91 -17.96 -4.76 0.73
CA GLN A 91 -18.14 -5.53 -0.50
C GLN A 91 -19.21 -4.87 -1.38
N GLN A 92 -18.89 -4.65 -2.65
CA GLN A 92 -19.80 -4.02 -3.62
C GLN A 92 -20.84 -5.03 -4.12
N GLU A 93 -21.92 -4.53 -4.70
CA GLU A 93 -22.89 -5.39 -5.37
C GLU A 93 -22.26 -6.07 -6.59
N GLY A 94 -22.43 -7.38 -6.72
CA GLY A 94 -21.79 -8.18 -7.77
C GLY A 94 -20.30 -8.45 -7.57
N GLU A 95 -19.66 -7.87 -6.55
CA GLU A 95 -18.25 -8.14 -6.24
C GLU A 95 -18.11 -9.50 -5.54
N CYS A 96 -17.22 -10.36 -6.06
CA CYS A 96 -16.94 -11.62 -5.39
C CYS A 96 -16.09 -11.42 -4.12
N VAL A 97 -16.21 -12.33 -3.16
CA VAL A 97 -15.50 -12.23 -1.86
C VAL A 97 -13.98 -12.21 -2.04
N LYS A 98 -13.45 -12.93 -3.03
CA LYS A 98 -12.01 -12.96 -3.31
C LYS A 98 -11.49 -11.60 -3.75
N ASP A 99 -12.25 -10.88 -4.58
CA ASP A 99 -11.88 -9.53 -5.04
C ASP A 99 -11.97 -8.54 -3.88
N PHE A 100 -13.04 -8.63 -3.08
CA PHE A 100 -13.17 -7.83 -1.86
C PHE A 100 -11.99 -8.01 -0.91
N MET A 101 -11.59 -9.25 -0.63
CA MET A 101 -10.42 -9.56 0.20
C MET A 101 -9.11 -9.02 -0.40
N THR A 102 -8.96 -9.09 -1.72
CA THR A 102 -7.79 -8.57 -2.42
C THR A 102 -7.71 -7.05 -2.28
N GLU A 103 -8.84 -6.37 -2.44
CA GLU A 103 -8.90 -4.92 -2.30
C GLU A 103 -8.67 -4.46 -0.84
N LEU A 104 -9.17 -5.20 0.16
CA LEU A 104 -8.87 -4.91 1.57
C LEU A 104 -7.37 -4.97 1.84
N LYS A 105 -6.67 -6.00 1.33
CA LYS A 105 -5.22 -6.12 1.45
C LYS A 105 -4.50 -4.99 0.71
N HIS A 106 -5.01 -4.59 -0.45
CA HIS A 106 -4.46 -3.48 -1.23
C HIS A 106 -4.54 -2.16 -0.45
N LEU A 107 -5.71 -1.80 0.07
CA LEU A 107 -5.93 -0.58 0.85
C LEU A 107 -5.11 -0.54 2.15
N ALA A 108 -4.99 -1.69 2.83
CA ALA A 108 -4.26 -1.77 4.10
C ALA A 108 -2.76 -1.43 3.96
N ARG A 109 -2.16 -1.56 2.76
CA ARG A 109 -0.75 -1.22 2.50
C ARG A 109 -0.40 0.24 2.80
N ASN A 110 -1.40 1.12 2.75
CA ASN A 110 -1.22 2.57 2.95
C ASN A 110 -1.61 3.04 4.36
N CYS A 111 -2.11 2.16 5.23
CA CYS A 111 -2.74 2.54 6.51
C CYS A 111 -1.85 2.40 7.77
N GLU A 112 -0.58 2.04 7.62
CA GLU A 112 0.39 1.85 8.72
C GLU A 112 -0.08 0.96 9.90
N PHE A 113 -0.92 -0.05 9.67
CA PHE A 113 -1.46 -0.90 10.74
C PHE A 113 -0.42 -1.76 11.49
N LYS A 114 0.78 -1.94 10.92
CA LYS A 114 1.93 -2.63 11.54
C LYS A 114 1.52 -3.99 12.13
N ALA A 115 1.72 -4.21 13.43
CA ALA A 115 1.43 -5.48 14.10
C ALA A 115 -0.06 -5.86 14.08
N PHE A 116 -0.96 -4.88 13.95
CA PHE A 116 -2.41 -5.10 13.96
C PHE A 116 -3.00 -5.39 12.59
N LEU A 117 -2.17 -5.50 11.53
CA LEU A 117 -2.63 -5.66 10.15
C LEU A 117 -3.63 -6.82 9.99
N ASN A 118 -3.37 -7.96 10.61
CA ASN A 118 -4.27 -9.12 10.51
C ASN A 118 -5.58 -8.91 11.27
N ASP A 119 -5.55 -8.26 12.44
CA ASP A 119 -6.74 -7.97 13.22
C ASP A 119 -7.67 -6.99 12.49
N VAL A 120 -7.11 -5.90 11.95
CA VAL A 120 -7.92 -4.93 11.20
C VAL A 120 -8.46 -5.49 9.89
N LEU A 121 -7.69 -6.34 9.20
CA LEU A 121 -8.15 -7.04 8.00
C LEU A 121 -9.29 -8.01 8.32
N ARG A 122 -9.17 -8.77 9.42
CA ARG A 122 -10.26 -9.63 9.93
C ARG A 122 -11.49 -8.80 10.21
N ASP A 123 -11.38 -7.77 11.03
CA ASP A 123 -12.53 -6.99 11.49
C ASP A 123 -13.22 -6.28 10.32
N ARG A 124 -12.44 -5.79 9.34
CA ARG A 124 -13.01 -5.15 8.14
C ARG A 124 -13.63 -6.14 7.17
N LEU A 125 -13.05 -7.32 7.01
CA LEU A 125 -13.67 -8.40 6.24
C LEU A 125 -15.03 -8.76 6.84
N VAL A 126 -15.07 -9.07 8.15
CA VAL A 126 -16.31 -9.43 8.84
C VAL A 126 -17.35 -8.32 8.75
N ALA A 127 -16.98 -7.07 9.08
CA ALA A 127 -17.93 -5.95 9.09
C ALA A 127 -18.37 -5.50 7.68
N GLY A 128 -17.57 -5.76 6.65
CA GLY A 128 -17.78 -5.26 5.30
C GLY A 128 -18.39 -6.28 4.32
N LEU A 129 -18.52 -7.55 4.70
CA LEU A 129 -19.21 -8.58 3.89
C LEU A 129 -20.68 -8.22 3.68
N ARG A 130 -21.20 -8.53 2.48
CA ARG A 130 -22.62 -8.33 2.15
C ARG A 130 -23.51 -9.47 2.64
N ASP A 131 -23.02 -10.70 2.57
CA ASP A 131 -23.79 -11.85 3.03
C ASP A 131 -23.91 -11.83 4.55
N GLN A 132 -25.14 -11.56 5.01
CA GLN A 132 -25.46 -11.46 6.43
C GLN A 132 -25.37 -12.81 7.14
N GLU A 133 -25.60 -13.93 6.44
CA GLU A 133 -25.50 -15.25 7.06
C GLU A 133 -24.04 -15.57 7.38
N THR A 134 -23.15 -15.45 6.41
CA THR A 134 -21.70 -15.61 6.61
C THR A 134 -21.19 -14.65 7.67
N GLN A 135 -21.65 -13.40 7.68
CA GLN A 135 -21.26 -12.43 8.71
C GLN A 135 -21.65 -12.88 10.13
N ARG A 136 -22.87 -13.42 10.33
CA ARG A 136 -23.32 -13.96 11.62
C ARG A 136 -22.48 -15.16 12.06
N ILE A 137 -22.15 -16.06 11.14
CA ILE A 137 -21.28 -17.22 11.42
C ILE A 137 -19.89 -16.75 11.87
N LEU A 138 -19.32 -15.76 11.16
CA LEU A 138 -18.03 -15.19 11.51
C LEU A 138 -18.05 -14.54 12.91
N PHE A 139 -19.11 -13.80 13.27
CA PHE A 139 -19.25 -13.22 14.61
C PHE A 139 -19.36 -14.27 15.72
N ALA A 140 -19.94 -15.43 15.45
CA ALA A 140 -20.09 -16.52 16.41
C ALA A 140 -18.88 -17.48 16.47
N THR A 141 -17.85 -17.25 15.64
CA THR A 141 -16.67 -18.12 15.58
C THR A 141 -15.64 -17.72 16.64
N ASP A 142 -15.34 -18.63 17.57
CA ASP A 142 -14.29 -18.43 18.57
C ASP A 142 -12.87 -18.42 17.96
N ASP A 143 -11.99 -17.61 18.56
CA ASP A 143 -10.59 -17.43 18.13
C ASP A 143 -10.46 -17.16 16.63
N LEU A 144 -11.35 -16.31 16.11
CA LEU A 144 -11.34 -15.91 14.71
C LEU A 144 -10.08 -15.09 14.41
N ASN A 145 -9.23 -15.63 13.55
CA ASN A 145 -8.12 -14.91 12.94
C ASN A 145 -8.42 -14.63 11.46
N PHE A 146 -7.64 -13.75 10.85
CA PHE A 146 -7.85 -13.36 9.45
C PHE A 146 -7.88 -14.55 8.48
N GLY A 147 -6.98 -15.53 8.66
CA GLY A 147 -6.92 -16.72 7.82
C GLY A 147 -8.20 -17.59 7.90
N LYS A 148 -8.69 -17.84 9.12
CA LYS A 148 -9.96 -18.54 9.35
C LYS A 148 -11.13 -17.79 8.73
N ALA A 149 -11.20 -16.47 8.93
CA ALA A 149 -12.25 -15.63 8.37
C ALA A 149 -12.29 -15.68 6.84
N CYS A 150 -11.12 -15.61 6.19
CA CYS A 150 -10.99 -15.77 4.75
C CYS A 150 -11.53 -17.11 4.25
N LYS A 151 -11.17 -18.21 4.93
CA LYS A 151 -11.60 -19.56 4.55
C LYS A 151 -13.13 -19.70 4.62
N ILE A 152 -13.73 -19.31 5.76
CA ILE A 152 -15.19 -19.37 5.96
C ILE A 152 -15.92 -18.54 4.92
N ALA A 153 -15.44 -17.32 4.64
CA ALA A 153 -16.08 -16.41 3.69
C ALA A 153 -16.05 -16.95 2.25
N LEU A 154 -14.96 -17.60 1.85
CA LEU A 154 -14.82 -18.21 0.52
C LEU A 154 -15.67 -19.48 0.36
N GLU A 155 -15.74 -20.34 1.39
CA GLU A 155 -16.50 -21.59 1.33
C GLU A 155 -18.02 -21.39 1.19
N LYS A 156 -18.54 -20.33 1.81
CA LYS A 156 -19.98 -20.00 1.79
C LYS A 156 -20.43 -19.35 0.48
N THR A 157 -19.65 -18.40 -0.06
CA THR A 157 -20.03 -17.70 -1.29
C THR A 157 -19.81 -18.51 -2.58
N CYS A 158 -18.96 -19.54 -2.57
CA CYS A 158 -18.87 -20.49 -3.68
C CYS A 158 -20.10 -21.41 -3.81
N ARG A 159 -20.98 -21.51 -2.81
CA ARG A 159 -22.17 -22.37 -2.88
C ARG A 159 -23.38 -21.70 -3.53
N GLU A 160 -23.37 -20.38 -3.68
CA GLU A 160 -24.52 -19.60 -4.19
C GLU A 160 -24.41 -19.24 -5.68
N ALA A 161 -23.32 -19.66 -6.35
CA ALA A 161 -23.06 -19.36 -7.77
C ALA A 161 -23.33 -20.55 -8.72
N ASN A 162 -24.02 -21.60 -8.26
CA ASN A 162 -24.41 -22.77 -9.07
C ASN A 162 -25.93 -22.96 -9.10
#